data_AF-A0A957Q298-F1
#
_entry.id   AF-A0A957Q298-F1
#
_cell.length_a   1.000
_cell.length_b   1.000
_cell.length_c   1.000
_cell.angle_alpha   90.00
_cell.angle_beta   90.00
_cell.angle_gamma   90.00
#
_symmetry.space_group_name_H-M   'P 1'
#
loop_
_entity.id
_entity.type
_entity.pdbx_description
1 polymer ?
#
loop_
_entity_poly.entity_id
_entity_poly.type
_entity_poly.pdbx_seq_one_letter_code
_entity_poly.pdbx_strand_id
1 'polypeptide(L)'
;MYKSSVTLDDVYRLALPPDTKLLVGEELLDRTVSWACSLRPSPPAFPKLDGNEIALIDIDELRRLDPKMPLSRVVRSLESARIAAIAVLGAVDEEAVKVAQGSRIVLFHLGSQAPLVQTERAVIRLIVDRAGYITQRSVELQRELNQIALDGGGIERIADHISDFVQQPLVLLREDGQMATHSGLEQLTETRRQALLNSLPNVTALRSWAASQPITVLNKMVGTLPINGSGTTNGFSQAVVTPIIAMESIRGYCLLLRQPTNANQGVSAVEEIAVSQGAAAAALEWAKLNAVGLAEERMRAAFVDELLAAEIADEQAWIQRGASLNYDLTQPHVAWVIEAKHVAEWPTVLARFIKEQGVNVPLSRRDEGTLLFWPTDNPKSGRELKTVANTLAEKIVAQYPKAQIVIGIGRPGISPSKWLQSQQQARESWRLG
;
A
#
# COMPACT_ATOMS: atom_id res chain seq x y z
N MET A 1 12.03 -22.16 -20.19
CA MET A 1 11.29 -23.44 -20.03
C MET A 1 11.20 -23.71 -18.53
N TYR A 2 10.16 -23.20 -17.86
CA TYR A 2 10.05 -23.28 -16.40
C TYR A 2 9.61 -24.69 -16.00
N LYS A 3 10.52 -25.50 -15.45
CA LYS A 3 10.14 -26.57 -14.52
C LYS A 3 10.51 -26.10 -13.11
N SER A 4 9.77 -25.10 -12.62
CA SER A 4 9.64 -24.88 -11.18
C SER A 4 8.53 -25.83 -10.73
N SER A 5 8.91 -26.89 -10.03
CA SER A 5 7.98 -27.83 -9.40
C SER A 5 7.10 -27.08 -8.40
N VAL A 6 5.79 -27.39 -8.39
CA VAL A 6 4.85 -26.86 -7.39
C VAL A 6 5.27 -27.33 -6.01
N THR A 7 5.27 -26.42 -5.04
CA THR A 7 5.62 -26.72 -3.63
C THR A 7 4.36 -26.85 -2.77
N LEU A 8 4.53 -27.34 -1.53
CA LEU A 8 3.45 -27.35 -0.54
C LEU A 8 3.00 -25.94 -0.15
N ASP A 9 3.90 -24.95 -0.14
CA ASP A 9 3.53 -23.55 0.07
C ASP A 9 2.64 -23.02 -1.07
N ASP A 10 2.99 -23.32 -2.33
CA ASP A 10 2.15 -22.97 -3.50
C ASP A 10 0.76 -23.61 -3.37
N VAL A 11 0.67 -24.89 -2.99
CA VAL A 11 -0.61 -25.60 -2.78
C VAL A 11 -1.42 -24.98 -1.65
N TYR A 12 -0.78 -24.78 -0.49
CA TYR A 12 -1.43 -24.27 0.71
C TYR A 12 -2.05 -22.90 0.46
N ARG A 13 -1.33 -22.00 -0.21
CA ARG A 13 -1.77 -20.62 -0.40
C ARG A 13 -2.61 -20.39 -1.66
N LEU A 14 -2.45 -21.18 -2.72
CA LEU A 14 -3.16 -20.94 -4.00
C LEU A 14 -4.31 -21.90 -4.29
N ALA A 15 -4.27 -23.11 -3.74
CA ALA A 15 -5.19 -24.20 -4.11
C ALA A 15 -6.05 -24.71 -2.94
N LEU A 16 -5.53 -24.72 -1.72
CA LEU A 16 -6.34 -25.08 -0.54
C LEU A 16 -7.32 -23.94 -0.17
N PRO A 17 -8.46 -24.27 0.47
CA PRO A 17 -9.41 -23.28 0.96
C PRO A 17 -8.77 -22.26 1.93
N PRO A 18 -9.23 -21.00 1.96
CA PRO A 18 -8.63 -19.94 2.80
C PRO A 18 -8.64 -20.22 4.31
N ASP A 19 -9.60 -21.01 4.79
CA ASP A 19 -9.75 -21.39 6.20
C ASP A 19 -8.91 -22.62 6.59
N THR A 20 -8.07 -23.12 5.68
CA THR A 20 -7.14 -24.22 5.94
C THR A 20 -6.12 -23.80 6.99
N LYS A 21 -5.89 -24.68 7.97
CA LYS A 21 -4.87 -24.48 8.99
C LYS A 21 -3.74 -25.49 8.82
N LEU A 22 -2.51 -25.01 8.82
CA LEU A 22 -1.32 -25.85 8.99
C LEU A 22 -1.23 -26.32 10.45
N LEU A 23 -1.31 -27.63 10.68
CA LEU A 23 -1.18 -28.22 12.02
C LEU A 23 0.27 -28.58 12.35
N VAL A 24 1.03 -29.08 11.37
CA VAL A 24 2.45 -29.43 11.54
C VAL A 24 3.19 -29.45 10.20
N GLY A 25 4.50 -29.21 10.23
CA GLY A 25 5.40 -29.33 9.08
C GLY A 25 5.65 -28.02 8.34
N GLU A 26 5.67 -26.90 9.07
CA GLU A 26 6.01 -25.57 8.51
C GLU A 26 7.39 -25.57 7.84
N GLU A 27 8.35 -26.28 8.43
CA GLU A 27 9.70 -26.44 7.91
C GLU A 27 9.81 -27.30 6.65
N LEU A 28 8.69 -27.87 6.18
CA LEU A 28 8.62 -28.77 5.03
C LEU A 28 7.79 -28.19 3.87
N LEU A 29 7.32 -26.94 3.98
CA LEU A 29 6.48 -26.29 2.97
C LEU A 29 7.18 -26.08 1.61
N ASP A 30 8.52 -26.13 1.59
CA ASP A 30 9.34 -26.07 0.38
C ASP A 30 9.34 -27.37 -0.43
N ARG A 31 8.84 -28.48 0.12
CA ARG A 31 8.76 -29.77 -0.58
C ARG A 31 7.87 -29.69 -1.80
N THR A 32 8.29 -30.38 -2.84
CA THR A 32 7.55 -30.47 -4.10
C THR A 32 6.32 -31.37 -3.98
N VAL A 33 5.24 -31.00 -4.67
CA VAL A 33 4.02 -31.80 -4.78
C VAL A 33 3.90 -32.34 -6.20
N SER A 34 3.77 -33.66 -6.33
CA SER A 34 3.69 -34.36 -7.62
C SER A 34 2.26 -34.52 -8.14
N TRP A 35 1.29 -34.72 -7.23
CA TRP A 35 -0.12 -34.92 -7.55
C TRP A 35 -1.02 -34.72 -6.32
N ALA A 36 -2.34 -34.73 -6.50
CA ALA A 36 -3.32 -34.80 -5.41
C ALA A 36 -4.21 -36.04 -5.55
N CYS A 37 -4.48 -36.70 -4.43
CA CYS A 37 -5.30 -37.91 -4.39
C CYS A 37 -6.31 -37.83 -3.25
N SER A 38 -7.60 -37.94 -3.55
CA SER A 38 -8.64 -38.09 -2.52
C SER A 38 -8.80 -39.54 -2.06
N LEU A 39 -9.14 -39.70 -0.78
CA LEU A 39 -9.63 -40.95 -0.22
C LEU A 39 -10.85 -41.42 -1.02
N ARG A 40 -10.88 -42.71 -1.37
CA ARG A 40 -12.00 -43.34 -2.08
C ARG A 40 -12.93 -44.04 -1.09
N PRO A 41 -14.24 -44.07 -1.35
CA PRO A 41 -15.21 -44.76 -0.51
C PRO A 41 -15.12 -46.30 -0.62
N SER A 42 -14.21 -46.85 -1.44
CA SER A 42 -14.01 -48.29 -1.64
C SER A 42 -12.52 -48.65 -1.69
N PRO A 43 -12.09 -49.82 -1.19
CA PRO A 43 -10.70 -50.26 -1.31
C PRO A 43 -10.25 -50.47 -2.78
N PRO A 44 -8.98 -50.18 -3.11
CA PRO A 44 -7.98 -49.54 -2.26
C PRO A 44 -8.32 -48.07 -2.01
N ALA A 45 -8.17 -47.64 -0.75
CA ALA A 45 -8.57 -46.30 -0.27
C ALA A 45 -7.86 -45.16 -1.02
N PHE A 46 -6.64 -45.42 -1.49
CA PHE A 46 -5.90 -44.54 -2.38
C PHE A 46 -5.51 -45.30 -3.66
N PRO A 47 -5.36 -44.59 -4.79
CA PRO A 47 -4.68 -45.16 -5.95
C PRO A 47 -3.22 -45.52 -5.58
N LYS A 48 -2.52 -46.17 -6.51
CA LYS A 48 -1.08 -46.36 -6.35
C LYS A 48 -0.40 -45.00 -6.20
N LEU A 49 0.35 -44.83 -5.11
CA LEU A 49 1.13 -43.63 -4.81
C LEU A 49 2.59 -43.88 -5.21
N ASP A 50 3.17 -42.93 -5.93
CA ASP A 50 4.55 -42.95 -6.42
C ASP A 50 5.46 -42.00 -5.60
N GLY A 51 4.89 -41.17 -4.72
CA GLY A 51 5.57 -40.30 -3.77
C GLY A 51 5.36 -38.81 -4.08
N ASN A 52 5.54 -37.98 -3.05
CA ASN A 52 5.34 -36.53 -3.08
C ASN A 52 3.89 -36.06 -3.39
N GLU A 53 2.89 -36.95 -3.31
CA GLU A 53 1.49 -36.52 -3.46
C GLU A 53 1.00 -35.74 -2.23
N ILE A 54 -0.16 -35.11 -2.37
CA ILE A 54 -0.99 -34.69 -1.23
C ILE A 54 -2.22 -35.59 -1.14
N ALA A 55 -2.45 -36.20 0.01
CA ALA A 55 -3.66 -36.99 0.27
C ALA A 55 -4.75 -36.10 0.87
N LEU A 56 -5.94 -36.14 0.28
CA LEU A 56 -7.14 -35.47 0.76
C LEU A 56 -8.03 -36.50 1.45
N ILE A 57 -8.34 -36.28 2.73
CA ILE A 57 -9.07 -37.25 3.56
C ILE A 57 -10.31 -36.60 4.16
N ASP A 58 -11.48 -37.12 3.84
CA ASP A 58 -12.69 -36.88 4.61
C ASP A 58 -12.76 -37.90 5.77
N ILE A 59 -12.84 -37.41 7.01
CA ILE A 59 -12.95 -38.27 8.20
C ILE A 59 -14.26 -39.06 8.19
N ASP A 60 -15.35 -38.51 7.66
CA ASP A 60 -16.61 -39.23 7.58
C ASP A 60 -16.57 -40.33 6.52
N GLU A 61 -15.87 -40.12 5.39
CA GLU A 61 -15.63 -41.20 4.42
C GLU A 61 -14.68 -42.26 4.96
N LEU A 62 -13.62 -41.87 5.69
CA LEU A 62 -12.71 -42.80 6.36
C LEU A 62 -13.46 -43.72 7.32
N ARG A 63 -14.38 -43.16 8.13
CA ARG A 63 -15.21 -43.94 9.05
C ARG A 63 -16.21 -44.84 8.34
N ARG A 64 -16.72 -44.44 7.16
CA ARG A 64 -17.57 -45.32 6.34
C ARG A 64 -16.79 -46.49 5.76
N LEU A 65 -15.53 -46.26 5.38
CA LEU A 65 -14.65 -47.30 4.83
C LEU A 65 -14.21 -48.30 5.92
N ASP A 66 -13.75 -47.79 7.07
CA ASP A 66 -13.41 -48.59 8.25
C ASP A 66 -13.71 -47.80 9.55
N PRO A 67 -14.80 -48.13 10.27
CA PRO A 67 -15.20 -47.42 11.49
C PRO A 67 -14.17 -47.43 12.62
N LYS A 68 -13.24 -48.40 12.60
CA LYS A 68 -12.22 -48.57 13.63
C LYS A 68 -10.84 -48.04 13.21
N MET A 69 -10.70 -47.49 12.01
CA MET A 69 -9.43 -46.96 11.52
C MET A 69 -9.20 -45.54 12.02
N PRO A 70 -8.26 -45.30 12.97
CA PRO A 70 -7.92 -43.95 13.38
C PRO A 70 -7.07 -43.26 12.31
N LEU A 71 -7.16 -41.93 12.24
CA LEU A 71 -6.36 -41.12 11.32
C LEU A 71 -4.85 -41.36 11.53
N SER A 72 -4.40 -41.50 12.77
CA SER A 72 -2.99 -41.77 13.11
C SER A 72 -2.43 -43.02 12.40
N ARG A 73 -3.24 -44.06 12.18
CA ARG A 73 -2.85 -45.25 11.44
C ARG A 73 -2.76 -45.01 9.94
N VAL A 74 -3.65 -44.19 9.39
CA VAL A 74 -3.60 -43.77 7.97
C VAL A 74 -2.32 -42.97 7.70
N VAL A 75 -1.97 -42.03 8.59
CA VAL A 75 -0.72 -41.26 8.49
C VAL A 75 0.50 -42.19 8.40
N ARG A 76 0.61 -43.19 9.30
CA ARG A 76 1.71 -44.19 9.24
C ARG A 76 1.70 -45.01 7.95
N SER A 77 0.52 -45.35 7.43
CA SER A 77 0.42 -46.07 6.17
C SER A 77 0.93 -45.22 5.00
N LEU A 78 0.59 -43.93 4.97
CA LEU A 78 0.99 -42.99 3.92
C LEU A 78 2.47 -42.59 4.01
N GLU A 79 3.09 -42.71 5.19
CA GLU A 79 4.55 -42.57 5.35
C GLU A 79 5.32 -43.55 4.46
N SER A 80 4.89 -44.82 4.41
CA SER A 80 5.53 -45.83 3.56
C SER A 80 5.45 -45.50 2.06
N ALA A 81 4.42 -44.74 1.66
CA ALA A 81 4.21 -44.25 0.31
C ALA A 81 4.97 -42.95 0.00
N ARG A 82 5.69 -42.38 0.99
CA ARG A 82 6.47 -41.13 0.87
C ARG A 82 5.63 -39.94 0.40
N ILE A 83 4.44 -39.81 0.96
CA ILE A 83 3.55 -38.67 0.65
C ILE A 83 4.15 -37.35 1.15
N ALA A 84 3.90 -36.24 0.45
CA ALA A 84 4.38 -34.93 0.88
C ALA A 84 3.53 -34.36 2.03
N ALA A 85 2.21 -34.48 1.90
CA ALA A 85 1.26 -33.91 2.86
C ALA A 85 -0.06 -34.68 2.93
N ILE A 86 -0.80 -34.43 4.01
CA ILE A 86 -2.18 -34.89 4.21
C ILE A 86 -3.03 -33.67 4.55
N ALA A 87 -4.16 -33.50 3.85
CA ALA A 87 -5.16 -32.47 4.12
C ALA A 87 -6.47 -33.14 4.52
N VAL A 88 -6.93 -32.82 5.73
CA VAL A 88 -8.04 -33.52 6.38
C VAL A 88 -9.26 -32.62 6.51
N LEU A 89 -10.41 -33.09 6.03
CA LEU A 89 -11.73 -32.53 6.31
C LEU A 89 -12.33 -33.27 7.52
N GLY A 90 -12.55 -32.54 8.61
CA GLY A 90 -13.15 -33.08 9.83
C GLY A 90 -12.17 -33.13 11.01
N ALA A 91 -12.60 -33.78 12.10
CA ALA A 91 -11.85 -33.77 13.36
C ALA A 91 -10.50 -34.49 13.25
N VAL A 92 -9.43 -33.78 13.59
CA VAL A 92 -8.06 -34.30 13.70
C VAL A 92 -7.71 -34.47 15.18
N ASP A 93 -7.34 -35.69 15.58
CA ASP A 93 -6.91 -35.99 16.95
C ASP A 93 -5.43 -35.62 17.19
N GLU A 94 -5.06 -35.38 18.46
CA GLU A 94 -3.67 -35.05 18.82
C GLU A 94 -2.68 -36.17 18.48
N GLU A 95 -3.15 -37.42 18.47
CA GLU A 95 -2.29 -38.55 18.13
C GLU A 95 -1.86 -38.48 16.66
N ALA A 96 -2.77 -38.18 15.74
CA ALA A 96 -2.46 -37.99 14.32
C ALA A 96 -1.48 -36.84 14.11
N VAL A 97 -1.61 -35.73 14.85
CA VAL A 97 -0.65 -34.61 14.78
C VAL A 97 0.75 -35.07 15.21
N LYS A 98 0.86 -35.77 16.36
CA LYS A 98 2.15 -36.30 16.86
C LYS A 98 2.79 -37.29 15.90
N VAL A 99 1.97 -38.16 15.29
CA VAL A 99 2.43 -39.13 14.30
C VAL A 99 2.90 -38.43 13.02
N ALA A 100 2.13 -37.47 12.49
CA ALA A 100 2.52 -36.70 11.31
C ALA A 100 3.85 -35.95 11.53
N GLN A 101 4.04 -35.37 12.72
CA GLN A 101 5.30 -34.74 13.11
C GLN A 101 6.47 -35.73 13.11
N GLY A 102 6.30 -36.90 13.74
CA GLY A 102 7.32 -37.95 13.79
C GLY A 102 7.67 -38.52 12.41
N SER A 103 6.68 -38.69 11.54
CA SER A 103 6.82 -39.18 10.17
C SER A 103 7.28 -38.10 9.18
N ARG A 104 7.47 -36.84 9.62
CA ARG A 104 7.80 -35.67 8.78
C ARG A 104 6.85 -35.51 7.59
N ILE A 105 5.55 -35.61 7.84
CA ILE A 105 4.47 -35.36 6.87
C ILE A 105 3.77 -34.07 7.27
N VAL A 106 3.55 -33.17 6.31
CA VAL A 106 2.79 -31.94 6.54
C VAL A 106 1.32 -32.28 6.74
N LEU A 107 0.69 -31.76 7.79
CA LEU A 107 -0.72 -32.00 8.08
C LEU A 107 -1.50 -30.69 8.02
N PHE A 108 -2.48 -30.64 7.12
CA PHE A 108 -3.44 -29.55 7.01
C PHE A 108 -4.80 -29.98 7.55
N HIS A 109 -5.46 -29.06 8.27
CA HIS A 109 -6.86 -29.18 8.64
C HIS A 109 -7.68 -28.25 7.76
N LEU A 110 -8.52 -28.84 6.91
CA LEU A 110 -9.47 -28.12 6.06
C LEU A 110 -10.66 -27.66 6.90
N GLY A 111 -11.25 -26.51 6.54
CA GLY A 111 -12.50 -26.05 7.15
C GLY A 111 -13.62 -27.07 7.04
N SER A 112 -14.57 -27.06 7.99
CA SER A 112 -15.62 -28.09 8.12
C SER A 112 -16.59 -28.19 6.94
N GLN A 113 -16.54 -27.26 5.97
CA GLN A 113 -17.36 -27.23 4.76
C GLN A 113 -16.53 -27.20 3.47
N ALA A 114 -15.24 -27.55 3.54
CA ALA A 114 -14.35 -27.51 2.38
C ALA A 114 -14.81 -28.47 1.27
N PRO A 115 -14.99 -28.00 0.02
CA PRO A 115 -15.40 -28.86 -1.09
C PRO A 115 -14.22 -29.69 -1.60
N LEU A 116 -13.94 -30.84 -0.97
CA LEU A 116 -12.77 -31.70 -1.25
C LEU A 116 -12.53 -31.98 -2.75
N VAL A 117 -13.58 -32.27 -3.52
CA VAL A 117 -13.47 -32.51 -4.98
C VAL A 117 -12.97 -31.27 -5.72
N GLN A 118 -13.43 -30.08 -5.32
CA GLN A 118 -12.96 -28.83 -5.93
C GLN A 118 -11.52 -28.53 -5.50
N THR A 119 -11.18 -28.79 -4.23
CA THR A 119 -9.81 -28.68 -3.70
C THR A 119 -8.85 -29.58 -4.47
N GLU A 120 -9.18 -30.87 -4.66
CA GLU A 120 -8.38 -31.82 -5.44
C GLU A 120 -8.14 -31.30 -6.87
N ARG A 121 -9.20 -30.84 -7.53
CA ARG A 121 -9.10 -30.29 -8.90
C ARG A 121 -8.26 -29.01 -8.95
N ALA A 122 -8.34 -28.14 -7.96
CA ALA A 122 -7.53 -26.94 -7.87
C ALA A 122 -6.04 -27.27 -7.73
N VAL A 123 -5.71 -28.24 -6.86
CA VAL A 123 -4.32 -28.71 -6.69
C VAL A 123 -3.80 -29.35 -7.97
N ILE A 124 -4.56 -30.26 -8.58
CA ILE A 124 -4.17 -30.89 -9.86
C ILE A 124 -3.95 -29.83 -10.95
N ARG A 125 -4.83 -28.84 -11.03
CA ARG A 125 -4.71 -27.77 -12.04
C ARG A 125 -3.47 -26.92 -11.82
N LEU A 126 -3.15 -26.57 -10.58
CA LEU A 126 -1.92 -25.87 -10.22
C LEU A 126 -0.68 -26.68 -10.63
N ILE A 127 -0.71 -28.00 -10.46
CA ILE A 127 0.40 -28.90 -10.84
C ILE A 127 0.54 -29.03 -12.36
N VAL A 128 -0.58 -29.22 -13.08
CA VAL A 128 -0.58 -29.46 -14.53
C VAL A 128 -0.32 -28.19 -15.34
N ASP A 129 -0.91 -27.06 -14.93
CA ASP A 129 -0.80 -25.76 -15.61
C ASP A 129 -0.53 -24.63 -14.60
N ARG A 130 0.65 -24.67 -13.99
CA ARG A 130 1.08 -23.67 -12.99
C ARG A 130 0.98 -22.24 -13.52
N ALA A 131 1.46 -22.01 -14.75
CA ALA A 131 1.49 -20.66 -15.33
C ALA A 131 0.08 -20.11 -15.61
N GLY A 132 -0.81 -20.94 -16.17
CA GLY A 132 -2.20 -20.56 -16.40
C GLY A 132 -2.96 -20.35 -15.10
N TYR A 133 -2.73 -21.20 -14.09
CA TYR A 133 -3.37 -21.06 -12.79
C TYR A 133 -2.93 -19.79 -12.04
N ILE A 134 -1.63 -19.49 -12.00
CA ILE A 134 -1.08 -18.24 -11.43
C ILE A 134 -1.67 -17.02 -12.14
N THR A 135 -1.73 -17.07 -13.48
CA THR A 135 -2.30 -15.97 -14.28
C THR A 135 -3.79 -15.76 -13.93
N GLN A 136 -4.56 -16.83 -13.81
CA GLN A 136 -5.96 -16.74 -13.41
C GLN A 136 -6.11 -16.13 -12.01
N ARG A 137 -5.35 -16.61 -11.02
CA ARG A 137 -5.39 -16.07 -9.64
C ARG A 137 -5.01 -14.60 -9.59
N SER A 138 -4.03 -14.20 -10.39
CA SER A 138 -3.61 -12.81 -10.55
C SER A 138 -4.75 -11.91 -11.06
N VAL A 139 -5.51 -12.37 -12.05
CA VAL A 139 -6.68 -11.65 -12.60
C VAL A 139 -7.84 -11.61 -11.60
N GLU A 140 -8.08 -12.70 -10.86
CA GLU A 140 -9.10 -12.75 -9.79
C GLU A 140 -8.80 -11.71 -8.70
N LEU A 141 -7.58 -11.72 -8.14
CA LEU A 141 -7.19 -10.75 -7.13
C LEU A 141 -7.24 -9.31 -7.65
N GLN A 142 -6.78 -9.07 -8.88
CA GLN A 142 -6.87 -7.75 -9.52
C GLN A 142 -8.32 -7.25 -9.57
N ARG A 143 -9.26 -8.12 -9.94
CA ARG A 143 -10.68 -7.77 -10.03
C ARG A 143 -11.25 -7.42 -8.67
N GLU A 144 -10.92 -8.17 -7.62
CA GLU A 144 -11.34 -7.91 -6.25
C GLU A 144 -10.79 -6.56 -5.74
N LEU A 145 -9.49 -6.30 -5.95
CA LEU A 145 -8.87 -5.03 -5.55
C LEU A 145 -9.42 -3.83 -6.32
N ASN A 146 -9.69 -3.97 -7.61
CA ASN A 146 -10.34 -2.92 -8.40
C ASN A 146 -11.76 -2.62 -7.89
N GLN A 147 -12.50 -3.64 -7.47
CA GLN A 147 -13.82 -3.44 -6.88
C GLN A 147 -13.73 -2.64 -5.57
N ILE A 148 -12.77 -2.98 -4.69
CA ILE A 148 -12.49 -2.21 -3.46
C ILE A 148 -12.17 -0.75 -3.76
N ALA A 149 -11.33 -0.48 -4.77
CA ALA A 149 -10.98 0.86 -5.21
C ALA A 149 -12.20 1.66 -5.73
N LEU A 150 -13.04 1.02 -6.54
CA LEU A 150 -14.27 1.62 -7.09
C LEU A 150 -15.30 1.93 -6.00
N ASP A 151 -15.43 1.07 -4.99
CA ASP A 151 -16.34 1.25 -3.86
C ASP A 151 -15.83 2.27 -2.82
N GLY A 152 -14.71 2.94 -3.10
CA GLY A 152 -14.13 3.96 -2.23
C GLY A 152 -13.50 3.37 -0.97
N GLY A 153 -13.05 2.11 -1.02
CA GLY A 153 -12.43 1.42 0.11
C GLY A 153 -11.10 2.00 0.58
N GLY A 154 -10.44 2.80 -0.25
CA GLY A 154 -9.16 3.44 0.09
C GLY A 154 -7.98 2.46 0.10
N ILE A 155 -6.81 2.98 0.46
CA ILE A 155 -5.55 2.23 0.42
C ILE A 155 -5.45 1.23 1.57
N GLU A 156 -6.14 1.49 2.68
CA GLU A 156 -6.21 0.66 3.87
C GLU A 156 -6.92 -0.67 3.57
N ARG A 157 -8.11 -0.63 2.97
CA ARG A 157 -8.82 -1.87 2.59
C ARG A 157 -8.09 -2.69 1.54
N ILE A 158 -7.37 -2.02 0.62
CA ILE A 158 -6.49 -2.72 -0.33
C ILE A 158 -5.41 -3.48 0.44
N ALA A 159 -4.74 -2.83 1.40
CA ALA A 159 -3.71 -3.47 2.21
C ALA A 159 -4.25 -4.66 3.03
N ASP A 160 -5.42 -4.51 3.64
CA ASP A 160 -6.10 -5.58 4.38
C ASP A 160 -6.42 -6.78 3.49
N HIS A 161 -7.01 -6.54 2.32
CA HIS A 161 -7.36 -7.62 1.39
C HIS A 161 -6.14 -8.39 0.88
N ILE A 162 -5.02 -7.71 0.64
CA ILE A 162 -3.77 -8.35 0.23
C ILE A 162 -3.16 -9.16 1.39
N SER A 163 -3.12 -8.57 2.59
CA SER A 163 -2.61 -9.21 3.81
C SER A 163 -3.40 -10.49 4.11
N ASP A 164 -4.72 -10.45 3.98
CA ASP A 164 -5.61 -11.60 4.12
C ASP A 164 -5.40 -12.64 3.00
N PHE A 165 -5.18 -12.20 1.75
CA PHE A 165 -4.92 -13.11 0.64
C PHE A 165 -3.62 -13.92 0.83
N VAL A 166 -2.54 -13.26 1.26
CA VAL A 166 -1.21 -13.90 1.38
C VAL A 166 -0.90 -14.43 2.79
N GLN A 167 -1.70 -14.03 3.79
CA GLN A 167 -1.51 -14.32 5.21
C GLN A 167 -0.13 -13.88 5.72
N GLN A 168 0.32 -12.70 5.28
CA GLN A 168 1.56 -12.07 5.72
C GLN A 168 1.36 -10.56 5.84
N PRO A 169 2.06 -9.87 6.77
CA PRO A 169 1.90 -8.44 6.93
C PRO A 169 2.38 -7.66 5.71
N LEU A 170 1.63 -6.62 5.36
CA LEU A 170 1.89 -5.73 4.25
C LEU A 170 2.21 -4.32 4.77
N VAL A 171 3.15 -3.65 4.13
CA VAL A 171 3.44 -2.22 4.35
C VAL A 171 3.50 -1.53 2.99
N LEU A 172 2.76 -0.43 2.85
CA LEU A 172 2.82 0.45 1.69
C LEU A 172 3.55 1.73 2.08
N LEU A 173 4.63 2.04 1.35
CA LEU A 173 5.44 3.23 1.56
C LEU A 173 5.23 4.21 0.42
N ARG A 174 5.22 5.51 0.72
CA ARG A 174 5.27 6.59 -0.26
C ARG A 174 6.66 6.73 -0.87
N GLU A 175 6.77 7.54 -1.91
CA GLU A 175 8.04 7.79 -2.62
C GLU A 175 9.17 8.33 -1.72
N ASP A 176 8.83 9.06 -0.65
CA ASP A 176 9.78 9.59 0.34
C ASP A 176 10.18 8.56 1.41
N GLY A 177 9.64 7.35 1.35
CA GLY A 177 9.86 6.29 2.34
C GLY A 177 8.99 6.39 3.58
N GLN A 178 8.11 7.38 3.68
CA GLN A 178 7.13 7.43 4.76
C GLN A 178 6.05 6.37 4.55
N MET A 179 5.54 5.83 5.65
CA MET A 179 4.47 4.85 5.60
C MET A 179 3.17 5.49 5.13
N ALA A 180 2.56 4.94 4.09
CA ALA A 180 1.21 5.28 3.68
C ALA A 180 0.18 4.50 4.51
N THR A 181 0.36 3.18 4.62
CA THR A 181 -0.49 2.29 5.42
C THR A 181 0.22 0.96 5.68
N HIS A 182 -0.32 0.15 6.59
CA HIS A 182 0.10 -1.22 6.87
C HIS A 182 -1.12 -2.11 7.15
N SER A 183 -0.94 -3.42 7.02
CA SER A 183 -1.91 -4.43 7.49
C SER A 183 -1.18 -5.67 8.01
N GLY A 184 -1.80 -6.39 8.95
CA GLY A 184 -1.23 -7.59 9.57
C GLY A 184 -0.21 -7.29 10.69
N LEU A 185 -0.14 -6.04 11.16
CA LEU A 185 0.76 -5.60 12.25
C LEU A 185 0.00 -5.20 13.52
N GLU A 186 -1.30 -5.46 13.57
CA GLU A 186 -2.20 -5.03 14.64
C GLU A 186 -1.91 -5.78 15.95
N GLN A 187 -1.41 -7.01 15.85
CA GLN A 187 -1.03 -7.85 16.99
C GLN A 187 0.27 -7.41 17.69
N LEU A 188 1.09 -6.56 17.04
CA LEU A 188 2.32 -6.04 17.65
C LEU A 188 2.02 -4.92 18.64
N THR A 189 2.83 -4.83 19.70
CA THR A 189 2.80 -3.65 20.58
C THR A 189 3.31 -2.42 19.84
N GLU A 190 2.87 -1.23 20.23
CA GLU A 190 3.25 0.03 19.56
C GLU A 190 4.77 0.22 19.48
N THR A 191 5.49 -0.07 20.57
CA THR A 191 6.96 0.00 20.60
C THR A 191 7.62 -0.95 19.60
N ARG A 192 7.11 -2.19 19.47
CA ARG A 192 7.62 -3.17 18.50
C ARG A 192 7.29 -2.77 17.07
N ARG A 193 6.08 -2.25 16.84
CA ARG A 193 5.67 -1.73 15.53
C ARG A 193 6.59 -0.59 15.10
N GLN A 194 6.84 0.40 15.96
CA GLN A 194 7.77 1.49 15.65
C GLN A 194 9.19 1.00 15.38
N ALA A 195 9.71 0.06 16.18
CA ALA A 195 11.02 -0.54 15.97
C ALA A 195 11.12 -1.28 14.62
N LEU A 196 10.06 -2.02 14.23
CA LEU A 196 9.95 -2.68 12.94
C LEU A 196 9.96 -1.67 11.79
N LEU A 197 9.13 -0.63 11.86
CA LEU A 197 9.04 0.40 10.84
C LEU A 197 10.38 1.12 10.61
N ASN A 198 11.12 1.38 11.69
CA ASN A 198 12.48 1.96 11.62
C ASN A 198 13.52 0.99 11.04
N SER A 199 13.26 -0.32 11.05
CA SER A 199 14.15 -1.36 10.51
C SER A 199 13.87 -1.72 9.05
N LEU A 200 12.76 -1.22 8.46
CA LEU A 200 12.42 -1.46 7.06
C LEU A 200 13.52 -0.93 6.13
N PRO A 201 13.65 -1.50 4.91
CA PRO A 201 14.56 -0.97 3.90
C PRO A 201 14.34 0.54 3.70
N ASN A 202 15.38 1.34 3.90
CA ASN A 202 15.28 2.78 3.72
C ASN A 202 15.07 3.16 2.24
N VAL A 203 14.63 4.41 2.00
CA VAL A 203 14.33 4.89 0.65
C VAL A 203 15.51 4.76 -0.33
N THR A 204 16.75 4.91 0.16
CA THR A 204 17.96 4.75 -0.67
C THR A 204 18.14 3.31 -1.12
N ALA A 205 17.94 2.33 -0.23
CA ALA A 205 17.98 0.91 -0.56
C ALA A 205 16.87 0.53 -1.54
N LEU A 206 15.65 1.02 -1.31
CA LEU A 206 14.51 0.79 -2.20
C LEU A 206 14.75 1.36 -3.61
N ARG A 207 15.25 2.60 -3.72
CA ARG A 207 15.58 3.22 -5.01
C ARG A 207 16.72 2.52 -5.73
N SER A 208 17.79 2.15 -5.00
CA SER A 208 18.92 1.41 -5.55
C SER A 208 18.49 0.04 -6.07
N TRP A 209 17.63 -0.66 -5.32
CA TRP A 209 17.05 -1.93 -5.74
C TRP A 209 16.20 -1.75 -7.00
N ALA A 210 15.28 -0.79 -7.04
CA ALA A 210 14.43 -0.54 -8.21
C ALA A 210 15.25 -0.16 -9.45
N ALA A 211 16.31 0.63 -9.29
CA ALA A 211 17.20 1.03 -10.39
C ALA A 211 18.08 -0.13 -10.92
N SER A 212 18.32 -1.17 -10.11
CA SER A 212 19.08 -2.34 -10.55
C SER A 212 18.23 -3.37 -11.32
N GLN A 213 16.91 -3.18 -11.39
CA GLN A 213 16.02 -4.05 -12.15
C GLN A 213 15.98 -3.67 -13.65
N PRO A 214 15.83 -4.66 -14.56
CA PRO A 214 15.75 -4.39 -16.00
C PRO A 214 14.49 -3.57 -16.36
N ILE A 215 14.69 -2.44 -17.05
CA ILE A 215 13.67 -1.44 -17.43
C ILE A 215 12.51 -2.04 -18.25
N THR A 216 12.72 -3.15 -18.94
CA THR A 216 11.72 -3.78 -19.82
C THR A 216 10.58 -4.51 -19.07
N VAL A 217 10.66 -4.66 -17.74
CA VAL A 217 9.73 -5.50 -16.95
C VAL A 217 9.05 -4.72 -15.81
N LEU A 218 8.91 -3.39 -15.92
CA LEU A 218 8.45 -2.51 -14.82
C LEU A 218 7.18 -2.99 -14.08
N ASN A 219 6.23 -3.65 -14.75
CA ASN A 219 4.98 -4.13 -14.15
C ASN A 219 5.06 -5.50 -13.46
N LYS A 220 6.23 -6.17 -13.45
CA LYS A 220 6.44 -7.47 -12.76
C LYS A 220 7.74 -7.49 -11.95
N MET A 221 8.20 -6.34 -11.48
CA MET A 221 9.45 -6.27 -10.71
C MET A 221 9.20 -6.65 -9.26
N VAL A 222 9.44 -7.92 -8.94
CA VAL A 222 9.39 -8.43 -7.57
C VAL A 222 10.78 -8.88 -7.16
N GLY A 223 11.22 -8.45 -5.98
CA GLY A 223 12.51 -8.82 -5.42
C GLY A 223 12.46 -8.91 -3.90
N THR A 224 13.59 -9.18 -3.28
CA THR A 224 13.71 -9.31 -1.82
C THR A 224 14.77 -8.37 -1.27
N LEU A 225 14.46 -7.68 -0.18
CA LEU A 225 15.41 -6.84 0.54
C LEU A 225 15.49 -7.26 2.02
N PRO A 226 16.67 -7.19 2.64
CA PRO A 226 16.80 -7.47 4.07
C PRO A 226 16.13 -6.38 4.92
N ILE A 227 15.53 -6.78 6.03
CA ILE A 227 15.05 -5.86 7.07
C ILE A 227 16.18 -5.69 8.08
N ASN A 228 16.71 -4.48 8.20
CA ASN A 228 17.88 -4.19 9.01
C ASN A 228 17.45 -3.92 10.45
N GLY A 229 17.32 -4.99 11.24
CA GLY A 229 17.13 -4.93 12.68
C GLY A 229 18.10 -5.87 13.38
N SER A 230 18.68 -5.45 14.50
CA SER A 230 19.49 -6.34 15.33
C SER A 230 18.62 -7.51 15.80
N GLY A 231 18.85 -8.69 15.21
CA GLY A 231 18.47 -10.05 15.66
C GLY A 231 17.11 -10.23 16.32
N THR A 232 16.25 -11.07 15.72
CA THR A 232 15.08 -11.76 16.34
C THR A 232 14.00 -10.92 17.05
N THR A 233 14.19 -9.63 17.25
CA THR A 233 13.33 -8.76 18.06
C THR A 233 12.04 -8.34 17.38
N ASN A 234 12.05 -8.25 16.05
CA ASN A 234 10.91 -7.77 15.26
C ASN A 234 10.10 -8.89 14.57
N GLY A 235 10.51 -10.16 14.68
CA GLY A 235 9.81 -11.30 14.07
C GLY A 235 9.90 -11.41 12.54
N PHE A 236 10.52 -10.43 11.85
CA PHE A 236 10.70 -10.40 10.40
C PHE A 236 12.17 -10.19 10.02
N SER A 237 12.60 -10.74 8.89
CA SER A 237 14.01 -10.70 8.43
C SER A 237 14.19 -10.16 7.01
N GLN A 238 13.16 -10.26 6.17
CA GLN A 238 13.19 -9.83 4.78
C GLN A 238 11.85 -9.21 4.39
N ALA A 239 11.86 -8.38 3.36
CA ALA A 239 10.67 -7.89 2.69
C ALA A 239 10.71 -8.34 1.22
N VAL A 240 9.59 -8.90 0.73
CA VAL A 240 9.33 -8.97 -0.72
C VAL A 240 8.88 -7.59 -1.16
N VAL A 241 9.55 -7.03 -2.15
CA VAL A 241 9.39 -5.63 -2.55
C VAL A 241 9.01 -5.53 -4.02
N THR A 242 8.09 -4.62 -4.31
CA THR A 242 7.81 -4.14 -5.68
C THR A 242 7.53 -2.63 -5.66
N PRO A 243 7.94 -1.87 -6.69
CA PRO A 243 7.62 -0.45 -6.73
C PRO A 243 6.16 -0.24 -7.15
N ILE A 244 5.56 0.80 -6.60
CA ILE A 244 4.24 1.28 -6.98
C ILE A 244 4.44 2.32 -8.06
N ILE A 245 4.07 2.01 -9.29
CA ILE A 245 4.32 2.85 -10.46
C ILE A 245 2.99 3.44 -10.95
N ALA A 246 2.92 4.76 -11.03
CA ALA A 246 1.81 5.47 -11.67
C ALA A 246 2.36 6.50 -12.65
N MET A 247 1.82 6.56 -13.87
CA MET A 247 2.29 7.46 -14.93
C MET A 247 3.82 7.34 -15.14
N GLU A 248 4.30 6.11 -15.34
CA GLU A 248 5.72 5.80 -15.65
C GLU A 248 6.74 6.23 -14.58
N SER A 249 6.29 6.54 -13.35
CA SER A 249 7.19 6.95 -12.29
C SER A 249 6.82 6.30 -10.96
N ILE A 250 7.84 6.01 -10.15
CA ILE A 250 7.68 5.37 -8.85
C ILE A 250 7.01 6.37 -7.91
N ARG A 251 5.86 6.00 -7.36
CA ARG A 251 5.11 6.77 -6.35
C ARG A 251 5.26 6.21 -4.94
N GLY A 252 5.86 5.03 -4.83
CA GLY A 252 6.07 4.35 -3.56
C GLY A 252 6.51 2.91 -3.75
N TYR A 253 6.41 2.14 -2.68
CA TYR A 253 6.83 0.73 -2.63
C TYR A 253 5.81 -0.09 -1.85
N CYS A 254 5.57 -1.31 -2.32
CA CYS A 254 4.76 -2.31 -1.66
C CYS A 254 5.70 -3.37 -1.07
N LEU A 255 5.63 -3.58 0.24
CA LEU A 255 6.50 -4.46 1.00
C LEU A 255 5.66 -5.52 1.70
N LEU A 256 5.96 -6.79 1.45
CA LEU A 256 5.41 -7.92 2.20
C LEU A 256 6.47 -8.47 3.15
N LEU A 257 6.14 -8.55 4.44
CA LEU A 257 7.13 -8.87 5.48
C LEU A 257 7.23 -10.37 5.73
N ARG A 258 8.44 -10.90 5.58
CA ARG A 258 8.75 -12.32 5.77
C ARG A 258 9.37 -12.59 7.13
N GLN A 259 8.89 -13.66 7.77
CA GLN A 259 9.51 -14.21 8.96
C GLN A 259 10.86 -14.90 8.64
N PRO A 260 11.77 -15.04 9.63
CA PRO A 260 13.06 -15.70 9.46
C PRO A 260 13.00 -17.11 8.88
N THR A 261 11.93 -17.86 9.16
CA THR A 261 11.68 -19.20 8.63
C THR A 261 11.62 -19.23 7.09
N ASN A 262 11.16 -18.13 6.49
CA ASN A 262 10.98 -18.01 5.03
C ASN A 262 12.12 -17.25 4.34
N ALA A 263 13.14 -16.79 5.09
CA ALA A 263 14.19 -15.90 4.57
C ALA A 263 15.11 -16.55 3.51
N ASN A 264 15.25 -17.88 3.56
CA ASN A 264 16.07 -18.63 2.60
C ASN A 264 15.27 -19.16 1.40
N GLN A 265 13.95 -18.93 1.37
CA GLN A 265 13.08 -19.37 0.28
C GLN A 265 12.97 -18.28 -0.79
N GLY A 266 12.92 -18.69 -2.07
CA GLY A 266 12.63 -17.79 -3.17
C GLY A 266 11.25 -17.13 -3.02
N VAL A 267 10.96 -16.08 -3.79
CA VAL A 267 9.62 -15.48 -3.82
C VAL A 267 8.60 -16.52 -4.30
N SER A 268 7.60 -16.80 -3.47
CA SER A 268 6.52 -17.73 -3.83
C SER A 268 5.59 -17.08 -4.85
N ALA A 269 4.84 -17.90 -5.61
CA ALA A 269 3.92 -17.36 -6.60
C ALA A 269 2.82 -16.49 -5.96
N VAL A 270 2.44 -16.78 -4.73
CA VAL A 270 1.39 -16.04 -4.01
C VAL A 270 1.90 -14.68 -3.60
N GLU A 271 3.12 -14.62 -3.07
CA GLU A 271 3.76 -13.36 -2.70
C GLU A 271 3.96 -12.49 -3.95
N GLU A 272 4.40 -13.08 -5.07
CA GLU A 272 4.55 -12.38 -6.35
C GLU A 272 3.22 -11.79 -6.84
N ILE A 273 2.12 -12.57 -6.82
CA ILE A 273 0.78 -12.09 -7.15
C ILE A 273 0.35 -10.97 -6.19
N ALA A 274 0.50 -11.19 -4.88
CA ALA A 274 0.03 -10.29 -3.83
C ALA A 274 0.70 -8.91 -3.95
N VAL A 275 2.03 -8.86 -4.02
CA VAL A 275 2.74 -7.59 -4.10
C VAL A 275 2.49 -6.89 -5.44
N SER A 276 2.46 -7.64 -6.55
CA SER A 276 2.27 -7.06 -7.90
C SER A 276 0.87 -6.46 -8.06
N GLN A 277 -0.17 -7.20 -7.68
CA GLN A 277 -1.55 -6.72 -7.75
C GLN A 277 -1.81 -5.62 -6.72
N GLY A 278 -1.23 -5.76 -5.53
CA GLY A 278 -1.30 -4.73 -4.51
C GLY A 278 -0.68 -3.40 -4.94
N ALA A 279 0.47 -3.45 -5.59
CA ALA A 279 1.12 -2.26 -6.12
C ALA A 279 0.32 -1.63 -7.27
N ALA A 280 -0.26 -2.43 -8.16
CA ALA A 280 -1.12 -1.92 -9.22
C ALA A 280 -2.39 -1.24 -8.67
N ALA A 281 -3.04 -1.84 -7.66
CA ALA A 281 -4.22 -1.27 -7.01
C ALA A 281 -3.87 0.01 -6.23
N ALA A 282 -2.74 0.02 -5.51
CA ALA A 282 -2.23 1.20 -4.83
C ALA A 282 -1.92 2.35 -5.81
N ALA A 283 -1.32 2.04 -6.96
CA ALA A 283 -1.05 3.01 -8.01
C ALA A 283 -2.35 3.65 -8.54
N LEU A 284 -3.41 2.87 -8.72
CA LEU A 284 -4.70 3.36 -9.17
C LEU A 284 -5.33 4.33 -8.16
N GLU A 285 -5.37 3.94 -6.88
CA GLU A 285 -5.89 4.80 -5.81
C GLU A 285 -5.08 6.10 -5.64
N TRP A 286 -3.74 6.02 -5.69
CA TRP A 286 -2.92 7.22 -5.63
C TRP A 286 -3.04 8.09 -6.88
N ALA A 287 -3.21 7.52 -8.07
CA ALA A 287 -3.45 8.30 -9.27
C ALA A 287 -4.77 9.08 -9.17
N LYS A 288 -5.82 8.46 -8.63
CA LYS A 288 -7.11 9.10 -8.35
C LYS A 288 -6.98 10.24 -7.33
N LEU A 289 -6.34 9.98 -6.18
CA LEU A 289 -6.13 11.02 -5.15
C LEU A 289 -5.28 12.19 -5.65
N ASN A 290 -4.22 11.90 -6.42
CA ASN A 290 -3.39 12.94 -7.03
C ASN A 290 -4.16 13.75 -8.07
N ALA A 291 -5.02 13.11 -8.88
CA ALA A 291 -5.86 13.81 -9.86
C ALA A 291 -6.85 14.76 -9.17
N VAL A 292 -7.44 14.35 -8.04
CA VAL A 292 -8.28 15.22 -7.21
C VAL A 292 -7.46 16.39 -6.66
N GLY A 293 -6.29 16.13 -6.07
CA GLY A 293 -5.41 17.19 -5.56
C GLY A 293 -4.97 18.19 -6.64
N LEU A 294 -4.56 17.72 -7.81
CA LEU A 294 -4.21 18.57 -8.95
C LEU A 294 -5.40 19.36 -9.49
N ALA A 295 -6.60 18.77 -9.50
CA ALA A 295 -7.82 19.47 -9.89
C ALA A 295 -8.17 20.56 -8.88
N GLU A 296 -8.08 20.29 -7.58
CA GLU A 296 -8.27 21.27 -6.51
C GLU A 296 -7.25 22.41 -6.61
N GLU A 297 -5.97 22.11 -6.80
CA GLU A 297 -4.92 23.11 -7.01
C GLU A 297 -5.20 23.98 -8.24
N ARG A 298 -5.66 23.39 -9.35
CA ARG A 298 -6.07 24.15 -10.55
C ARG A 298 -7.29 25.03 -10.28
N MET A 299 -8.28 24.54 -9.54
CA MET A 299 -9.45 25.32 -9.15
C MET A 299 -9.06 26.50 -8.25
N ARG A 300 -8.16 26.28 -7.27
CA ARG A 300 -7.62 27.34 -6.40
C ARG A 300 -6.80 28.38 -7.17
N ALA A 301 -5.99 27.94 -8.13
CA ALA A 301 -5.22 28.84 -8.99
C ALA A 301 -6.13 29.70 -9.88
N ALA A 302 -7.12 29.07 -10.54
CA ALA A 302 -8.09 29.77 -11.39
C ALA A 302 -8.99 30.73 -10.60
N PHE A 303 -9.35 30.39 -9.35
CA PHE A 303 -10.22 31.19 -8.50
C PHE A 303 -9.74 32.64 -8.35
N VAL A 304 -8.45 32.83 -8.01
CA VAL A 304 -7.88 34.18 -7.81
C VAL A 304 -7.85 34.96 -9.12
N ASP A 305 -7.54 34.29 -10.23
CA ASP A 305 -7.46 34.96 -11.53
C ASP A 305 -8.83 35.41 -12.03
N GLU A 306 -9.86 34.56 -11.92
CA GLU A 306 -11.23 34.91 -12.27
C GLU A 306 -11.81 35.99 -11.36
N LEU A 307 -11.53 35.91 -10.04
CA LEU A 307 -11.98 36.92 -9.06
C LEU A 307 -11.44 38.32 -9.38
N LEU A 308 -10.24 38.39 -9.95
CA LEU A 308 -9.56 39.65 -10.28
C LEU A 308 -9.79 40.11 -11.72
N ALA A 309 -10.34 39.26 -12.60
CA ALA A 309 -10.45 39.54 -14.02
C ALA A 309 -11.66 40.44 -14.39
N ALA A 310 -12.72 40.43 -13.59
CA ALA A 310 -13.97 41.11 -13.91
C ALA A 310 -14.51 41.91 -12.71
N GLU A 311 -15.35 42.90 -13.01
CA GLU A 311 -16.12 43.60 -11.99
C GLU A 311 -17.10 42.63 -11.32
N ILE A 312 -17.10 42.60 -10.00
CA ILE A 312 -17.89 41.63 -9.24
C ILE A 312 -19.34 42.11 -9.17
N ALA A 313 -20.22 41.44 -9.92
CA ALA A 313 -21.65 41.71 -9.92
C ALA A 313 -22.39 41.05 -8.73
N ASP A 314 -21.95 39.87 -8.30
CA ASP A 314 -22.55 39.10 -7.19
C ASP A 314 -21.45 38.64 -6.21
N GLU A 315 -21.26 39.39 -5.12
CA GLU A 315 -20.28 39.05 -4.08
C GLU A 315 -20.63 37.73 -3.36
N GLN A 316 -21.91 37.39 -3.25
CA GLN A 316 -22.37 36.24 -2.49
C GLN A 316 -22.04 34.93 -3.22
N ALA A 317 -22.12 34.93 -4.55
CA ALA A 317 -21.63 33.83 -5.38
C ALA A 317 -20.13 33.58 -5.15
N TRP A 318 -19.32 34.63 -5.03
CA TRP A 318 -17.88 34.50 -4.75
C TRP A 318 -17.60 34.00 -3.34
N ILE A 319 -18.35 34.46 -2.34
CA ILE A 319 -18.23 33.96 -0.97
C ILE A 319 -18.55 32.46 -0.90
N GLN A 320 -19.64 32.02 -1.53
CA GLN A 320 -20.00 30.60 -1.58
C GLN A 320 -18.95 29.76 -2.31
N ARG A 321 -18.45 30.24 -3.44
CA ARG A 321 -17.39 29.57 -4.20
C ARG A 321 -16.10 29.49 -3.40
N GLY A 322 -15.70 30.56 -2.74
CA GLY A 322 -14.53 30.58 -1.85
C GLY A 322 -14.66 29.60 -0.68
N ALA A 323 -15.84 29.56 -0.04
CA ALA A 323 -16.13 28.62 1.04
C ALA A 323 -15.95 27.16 0.60
N SER A 324 -16.35 26.82 -0.63
CA SER A 324 -16.14 25.47 -1.19
C SER A 324 -14.65 25.10 -1.39
N LEU A 325 -13.76 26.08 -1.43
CA LEU A 325 -12.30 25.92 -1.52
C LEU A 325 -11.59 26.15 -0.17
N ASN A 326 -12.35 26.21 0.93
CA ASN A 326 -11.88 26.55 2.29
C ASN A 326 -11.27 27.94 2.43
N TYR A 327 -11.73 28.90 1.61
CA TYR A 327 -11.45 30.32 1.77
C TYR A 327 -12.67 31.00 2.39
N ASP A 328 -12.50 31.59 3.57
CA ASP A 328 -13.54 32.41 4.17
C ASP A 328 -13.44 33.83 3.61
N LEU A 329 -14.27 34.20 2.62
CA LEU A 329 -14.24 35.54 2.03
C LEU A 329 -15.06 36.57 2.84
N THR A 330 -15.67 36.17 3.95
CA THR A 330 -16.44 37.07 4.82
C THR A 330 -15.55 37.93 5.71
N GLN A 331 -14.32 37.46 5.96
CA GLN A 331 -13.29 38.22 6.66
C GLN A 331 -12.46 39.07 5.67
N PRO A 332 -11.91 40.21 6.11
CA PRO A 332 -11.03 41.03 5.28
C PRO A 332 -9.77 40.28 4.84
N HIS A 333 -9.31 40.53 3.61
CA HIS A 333 -8.07 39.97 3.07
C HIS A 333 -7.14 41.08 2.57
N VAL A 334 -5.83 40.86 2.68
CA VAL A 334 -4.80 41.81 2.20
C VAL A 334 -3.97 41.15 1.12
N ALA A 335 -3.90 41.78 -0.04
CA ALA A 335 -3.04 41.32 -1.12
C ALA A 335 -1.57 41.50 -0.76
N TRP A 336 -0.76 40.47 -1.00
CA TRP A 336 0.70 40.55 -0.97
C TRP A 336 1.26 40.18 -2.34
N VAL A 337 2.20 40.96 -2.83
CA VAL A 337 2.98 40.65 -4.04
C VAL A 337 4.40 40.34 -3.60
N ILE A 338 4.84 39.10 -3.85
CA ILE A 338 6.13 38.61 -3.38
C ILE A 338 7.01 38.25 -4.58
N GLU A 339 8.12 38.94 -4.72
CA GLU A 339 9.20 38.55 -5.63
C GLU A 339 10.36 38.00 -4.80
N ALA A 340 10.79 36.77 -5.13
CA ALA A 340 11.93 36.14 -4.49
C ALA A 340 12.91 35.63 -5.56
N LYS A 341 14.15 36.13 -5.51
CA LYS A 341 15.26 35.72 -6.39
C LYS A 341 16.29 34.94 -5.58
N HIS A 342 16.95 33.99 -6.24
CA HIS A 342 17.98 33.12 -5.64
C HIS A 342 17.49 32.28 -4.45
N VAL A 343 16.19 31.96 -4.43
CA VAL A 343 15.57 31.03 -3.48
C VAL A 343 15.31 29.71 -4.22
N ALA A 344 15.98 28.64 -3.81
CA ALA A 344 15.69 27.32 -4.36
C ALA A 344 14.28 26.88 -3.95
N GLU A 345 13.59 26.13 -4.80
CA GLU A 345 12.23 25.64 -4.54
C GLU A 345 11.18 26.76 -4.33
N TRP A 346 11.36 27.95 -4.90
CA TRP A 346 10.27 28.95 -4.94
C TRP A 346 9.18 28.53 -5.94
N PRO A 347 7.87 28.61 -5.61
CA PRO A 347 7.25 29.14 -4.39
C PRO A 347 6.91 28.09 -3.30
N THR A 348 7.43 26.86 -3.38
CA THR A 348 7.20 25.80 -2.38
C THR A 348 7.58 26.21 -0.96
N VAL A 349 8.64 27.01 -0.81
CA VAL A 349 9.05 27.59 0.50
C VAL A 349 7.94 28.45 1.11
N LEU A 350 7.27 29.27 0.30
CA LEU A 350 6.14 30.10 0.72
C LEU A 350 4.92 29.23 1.09
N ALA A 351 4.61 28.21 0.29
CA ALA A 351 3.51 27.29 0.59
C ALA A 351 3.72 26.56 1.94
N ARG A 352 4.97 26.16 2.24
CA ARG A 352 5.33 25.56 3.53
C ARG A 352 5.11 26.53 4.68
N PHE A 353 5.55 27.78 4.53
CA PHE A 353 5.33 28.82 5.54
C PHE A 353 3.84 29.07 5.81
N ILE A 354 3.02 29.20 4.76
CA ILE A 354 1.56 29.37 4.89
C ILE A 354 0.94 28.20 5.68
N LYS A 355 1.36 26.96 5.37
CA LYS A 355 0.90 25.76 6.08
C LYS A 355 1.30 25.76 7.56
N GLU A 356 2.51 26.20 7.88
CA GLU A 356 2.98 26.33 9.27
C GLU A 356 2.18 27.38 10.07
N GLN A 357 1.73 28.45 9.40
CA GLN A 357 0.87 29.46 10.01
C GLN A 357 -0.59 29.00 10.18
N GLY A 358 -0.97 27.84 9.63
CA GLY A 358 -2.31 27.27 9.78
C GLY A 358 -3.42 28.07 9.09
N VAL A 359 -3.08 28.89 8.08
CA VAL A 359 -4.04 29.74 7.35
C VAL A 359 -4.27 29.23 5.92
N ASN A 360 -5.51 29.37 5.44
CA ASN A 360 -5.86 29.10 4.04
C ASN A 360 -5.83 30.40 3.24
N VAL A 361 -4.87 30.50 2.34
CA VAL A 361 -4.59 31.73 1.60
C VAL A 361 -4.84 31.48 0.10
N PRO A 362 -5.74 32.25 -0.55
CA PRO A 362 -5.85 32.27 -2.01
C PRO A 362 -4.54 32.78 -2.63
N LEU A 363 -3.98 32.03 -3.58
CA LEU A 363 -2.70 32.33 -4.21
C LEU A 363 -2.77 32.17 -5.73
N SER A 364 -2.03 33.01 -6.45
CA SER A 364 -1.85 32.94 -7.90
C SER A 364 -0.42 33.34 -8.28
N ARG A 365 0.13 32.68 -9.29
CA ARG A 365 1.47 32.98 -9.83
C ARG A 365 1.33 33.93 -11.01
N ARG A 366 2.11 35.02 -11.00
CA ARG A 366 2.08 36.07 -12.01
C ARG A 366 3.49 36.38 -12.51
N ASP A 367 3.59 37.13 -13.60
CA ASP A 367 4.88 37.51 -14.20
C ASP A 367 5.77 38.31 -13.23
N GLU A 368 5.15 39.13 -12.39
CA GLU A 368 5.80 40.00 -11.40
C GLU A 368 6.15 39.30 -10.07
N GLY A 369 5.69 38.05 -9.87
CA GLY A 369 5.91 37.31 -8.62
C GLY A 369 4.72 36.45 -8.20
N THR A 370 4.70 36.05 -6.92
CA THR A 370 3.59 35.32 -6.32
C THR A 370 2.62 36.31 -5.66
N LEU A 371 1.36 36.31 -6.08
CA LEU A 371 0.27 37.06 -5.46
C LEU A 371 -0.45 36.15 -4.46
N LEU A 372 -0.71 36.66 -3.26
CA LEU A 372 -1.56 35.99 -2.28
C LEU A 372 -2.50 36.96 -1.59
N PHE A 373 -3.58 36.44 -0.98
CA PHE A 373 -4.54 37.21 -0.19
C PHE A 373 -4.55 36.71 1.25
N TRP A 374 -3.86 37.43 2.13
CA TRP A 374 -3.71 37.02 3.53
C TRP A 374 -4.93 37.46 4.37
N PRO A 375 -5.59 36.56 5.11
CA PRO A 375 -6.73 36.92 5.95
C PRO A 375 -6.30 37.77 7.15
N THR A 376 -7.09 38.78 7.51
CA THR A 376 -6.81 39.66 8.66
C THR A 376 -8.08 39.95 9.45
N ASP A 377 -7.94 39.99 10.77
CA ASP A 377 -9.03 40.35 11.68
C ASP A 377 -9.30 41.87 11.70
N ASN A 378 -8.38 42.67 11.14
CA ASN A 378 -8.43 44.12 11.19
C ASN A 378 -8.83 44.73 9.83
N PRO A 379 -10.11 45.14 9.64
CA PRO A 379 -10.58 45.70 8.38
C PRO A 379 -10.00 47.10 8.06
N LYS A 380 -9.31 47.73 9.02
CA LYS A 380 -8.81 49.12 8.88
C LYS A 380 -7.29 49.19 8.70
N SER A 381 -6.54 48.17 9.10
CA SER A 381 -5.08 48.20 9.05
C SER A 381 -4.46 46.82 8.90
N GLY A 382 -3.63 46.64 7.87
CA GLY A 382 -2.79 45.44 7.71
C GLY A 382 -1.44 45.52 8.44
N ARG A 383 -1.27 46.37 9.46
CA ARG A 383 0.03 46.60 10.12
C ARG A 383 0.63 45.33 10.73
N GLU A 384 -0.21 44.48 11.30
CA GLU A 384 0.17 43.18 11.87
C GLU A 384 0.81 42.25 10.84
N LEU A 385 0.41 42.36 9.58
CA LEU A 385 0.93 41.55 8.48
C LEU A 385 2.38 41.88 8.14
N LYS A 386 2.85 43.08 8.50
CA LYS A 386 4.28 43.44 8.34
C LYS A 386 5.15 42.55 9.21
N THR A 387 4.71 42.19 10.41
CA THR A 387 5.44 41.27 11.29
C THR A 387 5.54 39.89 10.65
N VAL A 388 4.43 39.37 10.14
CA VAL A 388 4.38 38.06 9.47
C VAL A 388 5.27 38.05 8.21
N ALA A 389 5.21 39.11 7.40
CA ALA A 389 6.04 39.27 6.21
C ALA A 389 7.54 39.33 6.54
N ASN A 390 7.91 40.04 7.62
CA ASN A 390 9.28 40.08 8.11
C ASN A 390 9.75 38.71 8.57
N THR A 391 8.93 37.94 9.30
CA THR A 391 9.26 36.58 9.71
C THR A 391 9.51 35.66 8.51
N LEU A 392 8.69 35.76 7.46
CA LEU A 392 8.91 35.03 6.20
C LEU A 392 10.25 35.43 5.56
N ALA A 393 10.53 36.73 5.45
CA ALA A 393 11.76 37.24 4.86
C ALA A 393 13.00 36.80 5.63
N GLU A 394 12.97 36.91 6.97
CA GLU A 394 14.05 36.47 7.86
C GLU A 394 14.32 34.96 7.71
N LYS A 395 13.27 34.13 7.68
CA LYS A 395 13.39 32.69 7.48
C LYS A 395 14.02 32.35 6.12
N ILE A 396 13.63 33.06 5.07
CA ILE A 396 14.19 32.87 3.72
C ILE A 396 15.66 33.29 3.67
N VAL A 397 16.02 34.46 4.21
CA VAL A 397 17.41 34.95 4.21
C VAL A 397 18.32 34.07 5.05
N ALA A 398 17.83 33.56 6.19
CA ALA A 398 18.58 32.64 7.04
C ALA A 398 18.89 31.31 6.34
N GLN A 399 17.94 30.78 5.56
CA GLN A 399 18.12 29.55 4.81
C GLN A 399 18.88 29.75 3.48
N TYR A 400 18.73 30.92 2.86
CA TYR A 400 19.31 31.28 1.57
C TYR A 400 20.03 32.62 1.66
N PRO A 401 21.32 32.65 2.04
CA PRO A 401 22.06 33.90 2.29
C PRO A 401 22.19 34.85 1.09
N LYS A 402 21.95 34.36 -0.13
CA LYS A 402 21.97 35.15 -1.38
C LYS A 402 20.57 35.56 -1.85
N ALA A 403 19.52 35.23 -1.09
CA ALA A 403 18.16 35.54 -1.47
C ALA A 403 17.94 37.04 -1.53
N GLN A 404 17.22 37.48 -2.55
CA GLN A 404 16.63 38.81 -2.61
C GLN A 404 15.12 38.65 -2.57
N ILE A 405 14.48 39.25 -1.57
CA ILE A 405 13.04 39.16 -1.37
C ILE A 405 12.45 40.56 -1.24
N VAL A 406 11.37 40.80 -1.99
CA VAL A 406 10.58 42.04 -1.94
C VAL A 406 9.13 41.65 -1.72
N ILE A 407 8.49 42.23 -0.70
CA ILE A 407 7.10 41.95 -0.33
C ILE A 407 6.33 43.26 -0.33
N GLY A 408 5.52 43.49 -1.36
CA GLY A 408 4.54 44.57 -1.36
C GLY A 408 3.26 44.14 -0.66
N ILE A 409 2.78 44.95 0.29
CA ILE A 409 1.57 44.66 1.08
C ILE A 409 0.53 45.76 0.80
N GLY A 410 -0.67 45.35 0.41
CA GLY A 410 -1.81 46.24 0.17
C GLY A 410 -2.55 46.64 1.45
N ARG A 411 -3.73 47.25 1.30
CA ARG A 411 -4.66 47.47 2.43
C ARG A 411 -5.74 46.40 2.49
N PRO A 412 -6.41 46.21 3.63
CA PRO A 412 -7.51 45.25 3.74
C PRO A 412 -8.63 45.51 2.73
N GLY A 413 -8.92 44.51 1.91
CA GLY A 413 -10.14 44.39 1.11
C GLY A 413 -11.22 43.72 1.96
N ILE A 414 -12.18 44.52 2.43
CA ILE A 414 -13.22 44.08 3.37
C ILE A 414 -14.27 43.17 2.70
N SER A 415 -14.37 43.22 1.37
CA SER A 415 -15.23 42.36 0.56
C SER A 415 -14.51 41.95 -0.73
N PRO A 416 -14.99 40.92 -1.45
CA PRO A 416 -14.36 40.45 -2.68
C PRO A 416 -14.15 41.56 -3.73
N SER A 417 -15.08 42.52 -3.85
CA SER A 417 -14.95 43.63 -4.83
C SER A 417 -13.78 44.58 -4.54
N LYS A 418 -13.25 44.57 -3.30
CA LYS A 418 -12.10 45.39 -2.89
C LYS A 418 -10.75 44.70 -3.07
N TRP A 419 -10.72 43.43 -3.47
CA TRP A 419 -9.46 42.67 -3.62
C TRP A 419 -8.59 43.20 -4.75
N LEU A 420 -9.18 43.62 -5.88
CA LEU A 420 -8.44 44.25 -6.98
C LEU A 420 -7.74 45.54 -6.53
N GLN A 421 -8.42 46.36 -5.72
CA GLN A 421 -7.83 47.57 -5.15
C GLN A 421 -6.67 47.24 -4.19
N SER A 422 -6.84 46.21 -3.34
CA SER A 422 -5.78 45.73 -2.46
C SER A 422 -4.55 45.28 -3.25
N GLN A 423 -4.76 44.54 -4.35
CA GLN A 423 -3.70 44.09 -5.25
C GLN A 423 -2.94 45.26 -5.89
N GLN A 424 -3.65 46.27 -6.39
CA GLN A 424 -3.02 47.47 -6.97
C GLN A 424 -2.10 48.16 -5.96
N GLN A 425 -2.54 48.32 -4.72
CA GLN A 425 -1.74 48.92 -3.63
C GLN A 425 -0.53 48.05 -3.23
N ALA A 426 -0.71 46.72 -3.22
CA ALA A 426 0.39 45.80 -2.98
C ALA A 426 1.46 45.91 -4.07
N ARG A 427 1.04 46.00 -5.34
CA ARG A 427 1.95 46.23 -6.50
C ARG A 427 2.68 47.56 -6.42
N GLU A 428 1.99 48.64 -6.03
CA GLU A 428 2.62 49.94 -5.81
C GLU A 428 3.68 49.86 -4.71
N SER A 429 3.35 49.22 -3.59
CA SER A 429 4.30 49.02 -2.48
C SER A 429 5.49 48.17 -2.90
N TRP A 430 5.27 47.09 -3.65
CA TRP A 430 6.31 46.22 -4.19
C TRP A 430 7.28 46.98 -5.13
N ARG A 431 6.76 47.88 -5.97
CA ARG A 431 7.62 48.71 -6.86
C ARG A 431 8.50 49.71 -6.11
N LEU A 432 8.11 50.09 -4.89
CA LEU A 432 8.87 51.03 -4.07
C LEU A 432 10.03 50.36 -3.31
N GLY A 433 10.03 49.02 -3.22
CA GLY A 433 11.02 48.23 -2.49
C GLY A 433 10.57 47.90 -1.07
#